data_AF-G8NS67-F1
#
_entry.id   AF-G8NS67-F1
#
_cell.length_a   1.000
_cell.length_b   1.000
_cell.length_c   1.000
_cell.angle_alpha   90.00
_cell.angle_beta   90.00
_cell.angle_gamma   90.00
#
_symmetry.space_group_name_H-M   'P 1'
#
loop_
_entity.id
_entity.type
_entity.pdbx_description
1 polymer ?
#
loop_
_entity_poly.entity_id
_entity_poly.type
_entity_poly.pdbx_seq_one_letter_code
_entity_poly.pdbx_strand_id
1 'polypeptide(L)'
;MNKSRDLTLLALWAMLGFATQLVATHWGLIGVLAGGLLCGIIVWLAPKLLALAFDSLWPLPLTALIASLLGVACSRIVGQADMGHLAWLAPVLATAPSGSPALASLVRSERCGLCKRTLRTVLSFSCPRCSLHVCEYCWGFGRERCKLCDENHIPLLPVESAWWLDRFGARRLTGECSLCRTSAGASHTPQWGCGGCGHNQCAACWDDNNGVCARCGWVIPDVAEMTGTEHRKHNHLSKDKSYA
;
A
#
# COMPACT_ATOMS: atom_id res chain seq x y z
N MET A 1 -6.89 9.16 12.11
CA MET A 1 -6.18 10.34 11.56
C MET A 1 -7.14 11.53 11.51
N ASN A 2 -6.68 12.73 11.87
CA ASN A 2 -7.55 13.90 11.98
C ASN A 2 -7.42 14.76 10.73
N LYS A 3 -8.35 14.59 9.76
CA LYS A 3 -8.33 15.30 8.46
C LYS A 3 -8.21 16.82 8.62
N SER A 4 -8.80 17.38 9.67
CA SER A 4 -8.71 18.81 9.97
C SER A 4 -7.28 19.28 10.22
N ARG A 5 -6.48 18.49 10.96
CA ARG A 5 -5.09 18.82 11.28
C ARG A 5 -4.25 18.87 10.01
N ASP A 6 -4.39 17.86 9.16
CA ASP A 6 -3.57 17.71 7.96
C ASP A 6 -3.89 18.83 6.94
N LEU A 7 -5.15 19.27 6.85
CA LEU A 7 -5.55 20.44 6.07
C LEU A 7 -4.98 21.75 6.64
N THR A 8 -5.02 21.96 7.96
CA THR A 8 -4.44 23.17 8.57
C THR A 8 -2.94 23.28 8.34
N LEU A 9 -2.22 22.16 8.47
CA LEU A 9 -0.79 22.12 8.22
C LEU A 9 -0.46 22.39 6.75
N LEU A 10 -1.22 21.82 5.82
CA LEU A 10 -1.05 22.09 4.39
C LEU A 10 -1.30 23.57 4.07
N ALA A 11 -2.33 24.18 4.67
CA ALA A 11 -2.63 25.60 4.50
C ALA A 11 -1.49 26.48 5.01
N LEU A 12 -0.91 26.18 6.17
CA LEU A 12 0.25 26.90 6.71
C LEU A 12 1.48 26.81 5.77
N TRP A 13 1.73 25.63 5.18
CA TRP A 13 2.79 25.48 4.19
C TRP A 13 2.51 26.22 2.88
N ALA A 14 1.26 26.26 2.44
CA ALA A 14 0.86 27.05 1.28
C ALA A 14 1.05 28.56 1.52
N MET A 15 0.78 29.04 2.74
CA MET A 15 1.04 30.43 3.14
C MET A 15 2.54 30.76 3.10
N LEU A 16 3.41 29.82 3.50
CA LEU A 16 4.85 29.99 3.35
C LEU A 16 5.25 30.08 1.86
N GLY A 17 4.71 29.22 1.01
CA GLY A 17 4.90 29.28 -0.45
C GLY A 17 4.46 30.64 -1.04
N PHE A 18 3.29 31.12 -0.65
CA PHE A 18 2.79 32.44 -1.02
C PHE A 18 3.75 33.57 -0.60
N ALA A 19 4.22 33.57 0.65
CA ALA A 19 5.16 34.57 1.14
C ALA A 19 6.48 34.54 0.36
N THR A 20 7.00 33.34 0.03
CA THR A 20 8.22 33.22 -0.79
C THR A 20 8.02 33.75 -2.21
N GLN A 21 6.87 33.50 -2.83
CA GLN A 21 6.54 34.05 -4.15
C GLN A 21 6.49 35.58 -4.11
N LEU A 22 5.86 36.13 -3.08
CA LEU A 22 5.71 37.58 -2.92
C LEU A 22 7.08 38.26 -2.78
N VAL A 23 7.96 37.74 -1.94
CA VAL A 23 9.32 38.28 -1.77
C VAL A 23 10.14 38.15 -3.05
N ALA A 24 9.98 37.05 -3.79
CA ALA A 24 10.70 36.83 -5.03
C ALA A 24 10.34 37.87 -6.11
N THR A 25 9.17 38.49 -6.04
CA THR A 25 8.74 39.51 -7.01
C THR A 25 9.58 40.79 -6.99
N HIS A 26 10.28 41.08 -5.89
CA HIS A 26 11.22 42.20 -5.81
C HIS A 26 12.41 42.08 -6.77
N TRP A 27 12.69 40.87 -7.24
CA TRP A 27 13.82 40.58 -8.13
C TRP A 27 13.40 40.54 -9.61
N GLY A 28 12.25 41.12 -9.94
CA GLY A 28 11.71 41.18 -11.30
C GLY A 28 11.31 39.81 -11.85
N LEU A 29 11.39 39.66 -13.18
CA LEU A 29 10.92 38.46 -13.89
C LEU A 29 11.65 37.18 -13.44
N ILE A 30 12.98 37.25 -13.29
CA ILE A 30 13.79 36.09 -12.87
C ILE A 30 13.36 35.63 -11.48
N GLY A 31 13.18 36.60 -10.56
CA GLY A 31 12.66 36.33 -9.22
C GLY A 31 11.31 35.65 -9.23
N VAL A 32 10.35 36.14 -10.02
CA VAL A 32 9.01 35.56 -10.13
C VAL A 32 9.02 34.11 -10.60
N LEU A 33 9.84 33.77 -11.60
CA LEU A 33 9.97 32.40 -12.09
C LEU A 33 10.65 31.48 -11.07
N ALA A 34 11.73 31.94 -10.43
CA ALA A 34 12.44 31.20 -9.39
C ALA A 34 11.58 30.98 -8.14
N GLY A 35 10.84 32.01 -7.72
CA GLY A 35 9.86 31.94 -6.65
C GLY A 35 8.78 30.90 -6.94
N GLY A 36 8.31 30.83 -8.20
CA GLY A 36 7.27 29.89 -8.58
C GLY A 36 7.74 28.45 -8.40
N LEU A 37 8.94 28.16 -8.91
CA LEU A 37 9.59 26.85 -8.71
C LEU A 37 9.79 26.53 -7.22
N LEU A 38 10.29 27.50 -6.44
CA LEU A 38 10.55 27.32 -5.01
C LEU A 38 9.25 27.06 -4.22
N CYS A 39 8.17 27.80 -4.51
CA CYS A 39 6.85 27.57 -3.94
C CYS A 39 6.38 26.13 -4.19
N GLY A 40 6.58 25.63 -5.41
CA GLY A 40 6.28 24.24 -5.74
C GLY A 40 7.11 23.21 -4.95
N ILE A 41 8.41 23.49 -4.73
CA ILE A 41 9.30 22.63 -3.92
C ILE A 41 8.88 22.64 -2.44
N ILE A 42 8.53 23.80 -1.89
CA ILE A 42 8.05 23.98 -0.52
C ILE A 42 6.81 23.11 -0.27
N VAL A 43 5.82 23.19 -1.16
CA VAL A 43 4.60 22.38 -1.07
C VAL A 43 4.89 20.88 -1.28
N TRP A 44 5.84 20.53 -2.14
CA TRP A 44 6.27 19.14 -2.35
C TRP A 44 6.94 18.52 -1.11
N LEU A 45 7.69 19.31 -0.33
CA LEU A 45 8.36 18.86 0.89
C LEU A 45 7.40 18.69 2.09
N ALA A 46 6.30 19.45 2.13
CA ALA A 46 5.34 19.44 3.23
C ALA A 46 4.92 18.02 3.69
N PRO A 47 4.46 17.09 2.81
CA PRO A 47 4.06 15.75 3.25
C PRO A 47 5.21 14.93 3.83
N LYS A 48 6.45 15.14 3.37
CA LYS A 48 7.64 14.43 3.88
C LYS A 48 8.06 14.94 5.26
N LEU A 49 8.04 16.25 5.46
CA LEU A 49 8.49 16.88 6.71
C LEU A 49 7.46 16.78 7.83
N LEU A 50 6.17 16.78 7.48
CA LEU A 50 5.07 16.77 8.44
C LEU A 50 4.39 15.41 8.62
N ALA A 51 4.87 14.37 7.92
CA ALA A 51 4.23 13.06 7.87
C ALA A 51 2.72 13.14 7.54
N LEU A 52 2.36 13.99 6.56
CA LEU A 52 0.97 14.13 6.12
C LEU A 52 0.58 12.89 5.31
N ALA A 53 -0.44 12.18 5.77
CA ALA A 53 -1.00 11.04 5.06
C ALA A 53 -2.24 11.49 4.28
N PHE A 54 -2.05 11.75 2.99
CA PHE A 54 -3.14 12.06 2.07
C PHE A 54 -3.55 10.81 1.29
N ASP A 55 -4.86 10.56 1.23
CA ASP A 55 -5.44 9.51 0.38
C ASP A 55 -5.24 9.80 -1.13
N SER A 56 -5.00 11.07 -1.48
CA SER A 56 -4.81 11.53 -2.86
C SER A 56 -3.73 12.60 -2.92
N LEU A 57 -2.85 12.52 -3.93
CA LEU A 57 -1.75 13.47 -4.15
C LEU A 57 -2.16 14.73 -4.95
N TRP A 58 -3.39 14.80 -5.46
CA TRP A 58 -3.92 15.95 -6.20
C TRP A 58 -4.01 17.30 -5.47
N PRO A 59 -4.18 17.40 -4.13
CA PRO A 59 -4.23 18.71 -3.48
C PRO A 59 -2.87 19.42 -3.47
N LEU A 60 -1.74 18.71 -3.64
CA LEU A 60 -0.41 19.31 -3.65
C LEU A 60 -0.19 20.29 -4.83
N PRO A 61 -0.37 19.89 -6.11
CA PRO A 61 -0.23 20.83 -7.22
C PRO A 61 -1.28 21.95 -7.19
N LEU A 62 -2.49 21.68 -6.71
CA LEU A 62 -3.54 22.69 -6.60
C LEU A 62 -3.19 23.78 -5.58
N THR A 63 -2.68 23.39 -4.41
CA THR A 63 -2.24 24.36 -3.38
C THR A 63 -1.03 25.18 -3.82
N ALA A 64 -0.06 24.56 -4.50
CA ALA A 64 1.09 25.28 -5.08
C ALA A 64 0.65 26.28 -6.17
N LEU A 65 -0.29 25.89 -7.02
CA LEU A 65 -0.86 26.76 -8.06
C LEU A 65 -1.52 28.00 -7.44
N ILE A 66 -2.42 27.79 -6.47
CA ILE A 66 -3.18 28.86 -5.81
C ILE A 66 -2.22 29.80 -5.05
N ALA A 67 -1.27 29.26 -4.29
CA ALA A 67 -0.30 30.07 -3.54
C ALA A 67 0.55 30.95 -4.47
N SER A 68 1.06 30.38 -5.56
CA SER A 68 1.86 31.13 -6.54
C SER A 68 1.04 32.18 -7.30
N LEU A 69 -0.18 31.83 -7.73
CA LEU A 69 -1.10 32.75 -8.40
C LEU A 69 -1.45 33.95 -7.50
N LEU A 70 -1.76 33.70 -6.22
CA LEU A 70 -2.03 34.77 -5.26
C LEU A 70 -0.82 35.67 -5.05
N GLY A 71 0.39 35.12 -4.94
CA GLY A 71 1.61 35.91 -4.76
C GLY A 71 1.86 36.86 -5.95
N VAL A 72 1.72 36.35 -7.17
CA VAL A 72 1.84 37.17 -8.40
C VAL A 72 0.73 38.22 -8.48
N ALA A 73 -0.53 37.85 -8.19
CA ALA A 73 -1.66 38.78 -8.21
C ALA A 73 -1.49 39.93 -7.19
N CYS A 74 -1.09 39.61 -5.95
CA CYS A 74 -0.85 40.62 -4.92
C CYS A 74 0.28 41.59 -5.32
N SER A 75 1.39 41.10 -5.87
CA SER A 75 2.49 41.98 -6.30
C SER A 75 2.10 42.98 -7.40
N ARG A 76 1.16 42.60 -8.28
CA ARG A 76 0.59 43.49 -9.31
C ARG A 76 -0.27 44.58 -8.72
N ILE A 77 -1.12 44.23 -7.74
CA ILE A 77 -2.00 45.20 -7.06
C ILE A 77 -1.17 46.23 -6.30
N VAL A 78 -0.06 45.81 -5.68
CA VAL A 78 0.86 46.71 -4.95
C VAL A 78 1.73 47.56 -5.89
N GLY A 79 1.68 47.31 -7.21
CA GLY A 79 2.34 48.14 -8.22
C GLY A 79 3.87 48.00 -8.27
N GLN A 80 4.43 46.91 -7.74
CA GLN A 80 5.87 46.79 -7.48
C GLN A 80 6.73 46.34 -8.66
N ALA A 81 6.16 45.93 -9.79
CA ALA A 81 6.95 45.58 -10.96
C ALA A 81 6.14 45.63 -12.26
N ASP A 82 6.71 46.29 -13.27
CA ASP A 82 6.29 46.14 -14.66
C ASP A 82 6.79 44.79 -15.18
N MET A 83 6.10 43.73 -14.74
CA MET A 83 6.44 42.39 -15.19
C MET A 83 5.80 42.16 -16.55
N GLY A 84 6.60 41.74 -17.53
CA GLY A 84 6.05 41.30 -18.82
C GLY A 84 5.05 40.14 -18.66
N HIS A 85 4.34 39.80 -19.73
CA HIS A 85 3.35 38.72 -19.76
C HIS A 85 3.89 37.35 -19.29
N LEU A 86 5.22 37.15 -19.36
CA LEU A 86 5.90 35.93 -18.92
C LEU A 86 5.78 35.65 -17.41
N ALA A 87 5.45 36.64 -16.57
CA ALA A 87 5.24 36.41 -15.14
C ALA A 87 4.08 35.42 -14.85
N TRP A 88 3.14 35.28 -15.78
CA TRP A 88 2.04 34.32 -15.69
C TRP A 88 2.48 32.85 -15.85
N LEU A 89 3.74 32.59 -16.21
CA LEU A 89 4.30 31.24 -16.22
C LEU A 89 4.68 30.76 -14.80
N ALA A 90 4.84 31.65 -13.82
CA ALA A 90 5.27 31.27 -12.47
C ALA A 90 4.32 30.30 -11.75
N PRO A 91 2.98 30.45 -11.83
CA PRO A 91 2.06 29.45 -11.26
C PRO A 91 2.17 28.09 -11.94
N VAL A 92 2.38 28.06 -13.27
CA VAL A 92 2.60 26.81 -14.02
C VAL A 92 3.88 26.13 -13.56
N LEU A 93 4.98 26.89 -13.40
CA LEU A 93 6.24 26.37 -12.87
C LEU A 93 6.10 25.82 -11.43
N ALA A 94 5.24 26.42 -10.59
CA ALA A 94 4.97 25.93 -9.24
C ALA A 94 4.28 24.55 -9.21
N THR A 95 3.50 24.23 -10.25
CA THR A 95 2.84 22.91 -10.36
C THR A 95 3.78 21.78 -10.78
N ALA A 96 4.91 22.08 -11.42
CA ALA A 96 5.81 21.04 -11.93
C ALA A 96 6.42 20.16 -10.82
N PRO A 97 7.11 20.70 -9.79
CA PRO A 97 7.68 19.89 -8.73
C PRO A 97 6.61 19.26 -7.83
N SER A 98 5.55 20.00 -7.49
CA SER A 98 4.46 19.55 -6.62
C SER A 98 3.55 18.50 -7.30
N GLY A 99 3.40 18.57 -8.62
CA GLY A 99 2.64 17.62 -9.43
C GLY A 99 3.45 16.39 -9.87
N SER A 100 4.78 16.44 -9.80
CA SER A 100 5.65 15.30 -10.19
C SER A 100 5.33 13.98 -9.47
N PRO A 101 4.96 13.94 -8.17
CA PRO A 101 4.59 12.68 -7.51
C PRO A 101 3.24 12.18 -7.98
N ALA A 102 2.27 13.07 -8.22
CA ALA A 102 0.98 12.70 -8.78
C ALA A 102 1.17 12.11 -10.18
N LEU A 103 1.97 12.74 -11.04
CA LEU A 103 2.31 12.21 -12.35
C LEU A 103 3.07 10.88 -12.26
N ALA A 104 4.07 10.78 -11.38
CA ALA A 104 4.79 9.53 -11.15
C ALA A 104 3.87 8.42 -10.66
N SER A 105 2.88 8.72 -9.81
CA SER A 105 1.89 7.75 -9.35
C SER A 105 0.94 7.31 -10.47
N LEU A 106 0.61 8.19 -11.41
CA LEU A 106 -0.17 7.85 -12.61
C LEU A 106 0.62 6.94 -13.55
N VAL A 107 1.91 7.21 -13.73
CA VAL A 107 2.81 6.41 -14.56
C VAL A 107 3.13 5.07 -13.91
N ARG A 108 3.31 5.04 -12.59
CA ARG A 108 3.52 3.83 -11.78
C ARG A 108 2.22 3.15 -11.39
N SER A 109 1.20 3.18 -12.27
CA SER A 109 0.03 2.35 -12.03
C SER A 109 0.49 0.89 -12.00
N GLU A 110 0.44 0.27 -10.82
CA GLU A 110 0.77 -1.15 -10.71
C GLU A 110 -0.14 -1.93 -11.66
N ARG A 111 0.48 -2.81 -12.43
CA ARG A 111 -0.22 -3.71 -13.34
C ARG A 111 -0.27 -5.08 -12.68
N CYS A 112 -1.39 -5.76 -12.84
CA CYS A 112 -1.52 -7.15 -12.42
C CYS A 112 -0.37 -7.97 -13.00
N GLY A 113 0.36 -8.70 -12.16
CA GLY A 113 1.48 -9.53 -12.57
C GLY A 113 1.12 -10.55 -13.66
N LEU A 114 -0.14 -11.01 -13.63
CA LEU A 114 -0.70 -12.03 -14.52
C LEU A 114 -1.33 -11.43 -15.78
N CYS A 115 -2.46 -10.73 -15.66
CA CYS A 115 -3.22 -10.24 -16.83
C CYS A 115 -2.78 -8.86 -17.33
N LYS A 116 -1.78 -8.23 -16.70
CA LYS A 116 -1.26 -6.88 -17.02
C LYS A 116 -2.30 -5.73 -16.97
N ARG A 117 -3.52 -5.98 -16.48
CA ARG A 117 -4.55 -4.95 -16.23
C ARG A 117 -4.08 -3.99 -15.14
N THR A 118 -4.40 -2.71 -15.28
CA THR A 118 -4.11 -1.68 -14.27
C THR A 118 -4.90 -1.92 -12.99
N LEU A 119 -4.23 -1.86 -11.83
CA LEU A 119 -4.81 -2.17 -10.52
C LEU A 119 -5.49 -0.96 -9.84
N ARG A 120 -5.46 0.23 -10.46
CA ARG A 120 -5.98 1.47 -9.84
C ARG A 120 -7.47 1.43 -9.52
N THR A 121 -8.26 0.69 -10.29
CA THR A 121 -9.73 0.65 -10.18
C THR A 121 -10.27 -0.66 -9.61
N VAL A 122 -9.39 -1.62 -9.32
CA VAL A 122 -9.76 -2.99 -8.96
C VAL A 122 -9.05 -3.37 -7.67
N LEU A 123 -9.70 -4.16 -6.82
CA LEU A 123 -9.03 -4.69 -5.63
C LEU A 123 -7.78 -5.48 -6.04
N SER A 124 -6.65 -5.17 -5.40
CA SER A 124 -5.37 -5.82 -5.62
C SER A 124 -4.92 -6.58 -4.38
N PHE A 125 -4.36 -7.77 -4.59
CA PHE A 125 -3.84 -8.63 -3.54
C PHE A 125 -2.38 -8.97 -3.84
N SER A 126 -1.53 -9.07 -2.82
CA SER A 126 -0.18 -9.59 -2.97
C SER A 126 -0.18 -11.08 -2.64
N CYS A 127 0.31 -11.91 -3.55
CA CYS A 127 0.36 -13.35 -3.35
C CYS A 127 1.49 -13.72 -2.38
N PRO A 128 1.23 -14.40 -1.25
CA PRO A 128 2.27 -14.72 -0.25
C PRO A 128 3.31 -15.71 -0.77
N ARG A 129 3.00 -16.44 -1.85
CA ARG A 129 3.87 -17.49 -2.43
C ARG A 129 4.88 -16.94 -3.44
N CYS A 130 4.41 -16.06 -4.33
CA CYS A 130 5.22 -15.56 -5.45
C CYS A 130 5.42 -14.04 -5.43
N SER A 131 4.95 -13.36 -4.39
CA SER A 131 4.99 -11.90 -4.18
C SER A 131 4.42 -11.05 -5.33
N LEU A 132 3.71 -11.64 -6.28
CA LEU A 132 3.05 -10.92 -7.36
C LEU A 132 1.81 -10.18 -6.85
N HIS A 133 1.69 -8.91 -7.23
CA HIS A 133 0.46 -8.13 -7.10
C HIS A 133 -0.53 -8.51 -8.21
N VAL A 134 -1.71 -8.98 -7.83
CA VAL A 134 -2.73 -9.50 -8.74
C VAL A 134 -4.08 -8.83 -8.51
N CYS A 135 -4.88 -8.69 -9.58
CA CYS A 135 -6.24 -8.17 -9.47
C CYS A 135 -7.20 -9.25 -8.91
N GLU A 136 -8.38 -8.82 -8.47
CA GLU A 136 -9.44 -9.70 -7.94
C GLU A 136 -9.80 -10.88 -8.85
N TYR A 137 -9.80 -10.71 -10.18
CA TYR A 137 -10.12 -11.78 -11.13
C TYR A 137 -9.01 -12.83 -11.26
N CYS A 138 -7.78 -12.47 -10.92
CA CYS A 138 -6.62 -13.35 -10.90
C CYS A 138 -6.34 -13.92 -9.49
N TRP A 139 -7.11 -13.50 -8.50
CA TRP A 139 -7.04 -13.95 -7.12
C TRP A 139 -8.07 -15.05 -6.85
N GLY A 140 -7.63 -16.16 -6.26
CA GLY A 140 -8.49 -17.23 -5.79
C GLY A 140 -8.87 -17.01 -4.33
N PHE A 141 -10.04 -16.43 -4.08
CA PHE A 141 -10.52 -16.15 -2.71
C PHE A 141 -10.64 -17.39 -1.83
N GLY A 142 -11.01 -18.54 -2.40
CA GLY A 142 -11.20 -19.78 -1.63
C GLY A 142 -9.91 -20.32 -1.00
N ARG A 143 -8.74 -20.03 -1.59
CA ARG A 143 -7.44 -20.53 -1.11
C ARG A 143 -6.44 -19.40 -0.81
N GLU A 144 -6.91 -18.16 -0.86
CA GLU A 144 -6.15 -16.92 -0.70
C GLU A 144 -4.80 -16.94 -1.46
N ARG A 145 -4.82 -17.29 -2.75
CA ARG A 145 -3.62 -17.35 -3.62
C ARG A 145 -3.91 -16.90 -5.04
N CYS A 146 -2.90 -16.52 -5.81
CA CYS A 146 -3.09 -16.19 -7.22
C CYS A 146 -3.32 -17.45 -8.07
N LYS A 147 -4.04 -17.32 -9.19
CA LYS A 147 -4.35 -18.43 -10.11
C LYS A 147 -3.12 -19.20 -10.59
N LEU A 148 -2.03 -18.49 -10.90
CA LEU A 148 -0.78 -19.13 -11.33
C LEU A 148 -0.19 -20.04 -10.25
N CYS A 149 -0.18 -19.61 -8.99
CA CYS A 149 0.30 -20.46 -7.90
C CYS A 149 -0.64 -21.63 -7.61
N ASP A 150 -1.95 -21.45 -7.85
CA ASP A 150 -2.93 -22.53 -7.69
C ASP A 150 -2.77 -23.60 -8.78
N GLU A 151 -2.63 -23.19 -10.04
CA GLU A 151 -2.43 -24.07 -11.21
C GLU A 151 -1.10 -24.84 -11.13
N ASN A 152 -0.04 -24.20 -10.64
CA ASN A 152 1.28 -24.83 -10.50
C ASN A 152 1.50 -25.50 -9.14
N HIS A 153 0.48 -25.52 -8.26
CA HIS A 153 0.58 -26.07 -6.90
C HIS A 153 1.82 -25.61 -6.12
N ILE A 154 2.18 -24.32 -6.25
CA ILE A 154 3.37 -23.76 -5.59
C ILE A 154 3.16 -23.78 -4.07
N PRO A 155 3.96 -24.51 -3.28
CA PRO A 155 3.77 -24.56 -1.83
C PRO A 155 4.10 -23.21 -1.19
N LEU A 156 3.31 -22.83 -0.19
CA LEU A 156 3.60 -21.76 0.76
C LEU A 156 4.52 -22.25 1.88
N LEU A 157 4.27 -23.45 2.39
CA LEU A 157 5.00 -24.00 3.54
C LEU A 157 6.31 -24.65 3.10
N PRO A 158 7.39 -24.55 3.90
CA PRO A 158 8.68 -25.16 3.57
C PRO A 158 8.56 -26.69 3.39
N VAL A 159 9.33 -27.24 2.46
CA VAL A 159 9.32 -28.68 2.15
C VAL A 159 10.21 -29.47 3.14
N GLU A 160 11.11 -28.77 3.84
CA GLU A 160 12.09 -29.34 4.75
C GLU A 160 11.42 -29.99 5.97
N SER A 161 11.66 -31.28 6.17
CA SER A 161 11.08 -32.06 7.28
C SER A 161 11.44 -31.52 8.67
N ALA A 162 12.62 -30.92 8.82
CA ALA A 162 13.07 -30.30 10.06
C ALA A 162 12.16 -29.15 10.51
N TRP A 163 11.68 -28.33 9.56
CA TRP A 163 10.77 -27.22 9.83
C TRP A 163 9.43 -27.70 10.42
N TRP A 164 8.91 -28.80 9.87
CA TRP A 164 7.68 -29.42 10.36
C TRP A 164 7.86 -30.09 11.73
N LEU A 165 8.99 -30.76 11.93
CA LEU A 165 9.33 -31.42 13.19
C LEU A 165 9.42 -30.42 14.34
N ASP A 166 10.02 -29.26 14.09
CA ASP A 166 10.14 -28.16 15.05
C ASP A 166 8.78 -27.60 15.51
N ARG A 167 7.81 -27.46 14.58
CA ARG A 167 6.51 -26.82 14.86
C ARG A 167 5.44 -27.76 15.38
N PHE A 168 5.46 -29.01 14.93
CA PHE A 168 4.42 -29.99 15.23
C PHE A 168 4.91 -31.18 16.04
N GLY A 169 6.22 -31.36 16.18
CA GLY A 169 6.81 -32.58 16.70
C GLY A 169 6.80 -33.73 15.69
N ALA A 170 6.88 -34.95 16.22
CA ALA A 170 7.02 -36.15 15.40
C ALA A 170 5.84 -36.35 14.43
N ARG A 171 6.14 -36.73 13.19
CA ARG A 171 5.14 -37.10 12.18
C ARG A 171 4.26 -38.25 12.69
N ARG A 172 2.98 -38.21 12.34
CA ARG A 172 2.05 -39.32 12.58
C ARG A 172 2.23 -40.38 11.48
N LEU A 173 2.49 -41.62 11.90
CA LEU A 173 2.68 -42.76 10.99
C LEU A 173 1.39 -43.55 10.74
N THR A 174 0.32 -43.23 11.48
CA THR A 174 -0.96 -43.94 11.43
C THR A 174 -2.12 -42.95 11.31
N GLY A 175 -3.26 -43.44 10.81
CA GLY A 175 -4.48 -42.66 10.59
C GLY A 175 -4.57 -42.03 9.20
N GLU A 176 -5.54 -41.12 9.06
CA GLU A 176 -5.87 -40.44 7.81
C GLU A 176 -5.89 -38.92 8.01
N CYS A 177 -5.59 -38.19 6.93
CA CYS A 177 -5.81 -36.75 6.88
C CYS A 177 -7.31 -36.45 7.06
N SER A 178 -7.66 -35.56 7.97
CA SER A 178 -9.06 -35.23 8.28
C SER A 178 -9.80 -34.56 7.12
N LEU A 179 -9.08 -34.03 6.13
CA LEU A 179 -9.64 -33.33 4.97
C LEU A 179 -9.69 -34.22 3.73
N CYS A 180 -8.54 -34.70 3.26
CA CYS A 180 -8.47 -35.47 2.01
C CYS A 180 -8.58 -37.00 2.21
N ARG A 181 -8.68 -37.49 3.46
CA ARG A 181 -8.75 -38.92 3.81
C ARG A 181 -7.59 -39.79 3.35
N THR A 182 -6.51 -39.18 2.86
CA THR A 182 -5.28 -39.90 2.51
C THR A 182 -4.69 -40.57 3.76
N SER A 183 -4.45 -41.88 3.68
CA SER A 183 -3.87 -42.67 4.78
C SER A 183 -2.37 -42.45 4.88
N ALA A 184 -1.86 -42.25 6.10
CA ALA A 184 -0.43 -42.02 6.37
C ALA A 184 0.43 -43.22 5.95
N GLY A 185 -0.10 -44.44 6.08
CA GLY A 185 0.63 -45.68 5.82
C GLY A 185 0.67 -46.10 4.35
N ALA A 186 -0.38 -45.79 3.57
CA ALA A 186 -0.49 -46.26 2.18
C ALA A 186 0.31 -45.41 1.19
N SER A 187 0.40 -44.11 1.42
CA SER A 187 1.02 -43.15 0.49
C SER A 187 2.34 -42.57 0.99
N HIS A 188 2.83 -43.01 2.16
CA HIS A 188 3.95 -42.39 2.88
C HIS A 188 3.83 -40.87 3.02
N THR A 189 2.61 -40.32 2.93
CA THR A 189 2.39 -38.89 2.98
C THR A 189 2.52 -38.43 4.42
N PRO A 190 3.47 -37.53 4.74
CA PRO A 190 3.67 -37.12 6.11
C PRO A 190 2.46 -36.32 6.63
N GLN A 191 2.06 -36.61 7.86
CA GLN A 191 0.93 -36.00 8.54
C GLN A 191 1.34 -35.49 9.90
N TRP A 192 0.73 -34.38 10.31
CA TRP A 192 0.95 -33.76 11.61
C TRP A 192 -0.39 -33.42 12.26
N GLY A 193 -0.42 -33.56 13.58
CA GLY A 193 -1.59 -33.20 14.38
C GLY A 193 -1.62 -31.70 14.64
N CYS A 194 -2.77 -31.07 14.48
CA CYS A 194 -2.97 -29.68 14.85
C CYS A 194 -2.62 -29.43 16.33
N GLY A 195 -1.83 -28.39 16.63
CA GLY A 195 -1.46 -28.03 18.00
C GLY A 195 -2.65 -27.62 18.89
N GLY A 196 -3.76 -27.17 18.30
CA GLY A 196 -4.96 -26.79 19.04
C GLY A 196 -5.96 -27.94 19.30
N CYS A 197 -6.25 -28.77 18.31
CA CYS A 197 -7.32 -29.80 18.40
C CYS A 197 -6.86 -31.23 18.11
N GLY A 198 -5.56 -31.45 17.90
CA GLY A 198 -4.96 -32.77 17.64
C GLY A 198 -5.31 -33.42 16.30
N HIS A 199 -6.12 -32.78 15.45
CA HIS A 199 -6.54 -33.36 14.17
C HIS A 199 -5.39 -33.49 13.18
N ASN A 200 -5.30 -34.65 12.54
CA ASN A 200 -4.26 -34.95 11.57
C ASN A 200 -4.56 -34.29 10.23
N GLN A 201 -3.58 -33.58 9.67
CA GLN A 201 -3.61 -33.07 8.30
C GLN A 201 -2.28 -33.37 7.61
N CYS A 202 -2.34 -33.69 6.32
CA CYS A 202 -1.15 -33.89 5.50
C CYS A 202 -0.51 -32.54 5.11
N ALA A 203 0.76 -32.55 4.68
CA ALA A 203 1.48 -31.35 4.23
C ALA A 203 0.68 -30.53 3.21
N ALA A 204 0.13 -31.19 2.18
CA ALA A 204 -0.63 -30.53 1.12
C ALA A 204 -1.90 -29.84 1.66
N CYS A 205 -2.61 -30.48 2.59
CA CYS A 205 -3.79 -29.87 3.22
C CYS A 205 -3.45 -28.71 4.15
N TRP A 206 -2.33 -28.76 4.86
CA TRP A 206 -1.83 -27.61 5.62
C TRP A 206 -1.48 -26.45 4.69
N ASP A 207 -0.82 -26.74 3.57
CA ASP A 207 -0.46 -25.75 2.55
C ASP A 207 -1.70 -25.14 1.87
N ASP A 208 -2.69 -25.98 1.55
CA ASP A 208 -3.96 -25.56 0.94
C ASP A 208 -4.77 -24.63 1.84
N ASN A 209 -4.66 -24.80 3.16
CA ASN A 209 -5.27 -23.91 4.14
C ASN A 209 -4.30 -22.84 4.68
N ASN A 210 -3.20 -22.57 3.99
CA ASN A 210 -2.22 -21.53 4.34
C ASN A 210 -1.72 -21.62 5.80
N GLY A 211 -1.48 -22.85 6.28
CA GLY A 211 -1.05 -23.11 7.65
C GLY A 211 -2.13 -22.94 8.71
N VAL A 212 -3.41 -22.90 8.33
CA VAL A 212 -4.56 -22.81 9.25
C VAL A 212 -5.26 -24.16 9.36
N CYS A 213 -5.50 -24.60 10.59
CA CYS A 213 -6.28 -25.81 10.83
C CYS A 213 -7.73 -25.58 10.40
N ALA A 214 -8.16 -26.27 9.34
CA ALA A 214 -9.54 -26.22 8.86
C ALA A 214 -10.64 -26.57 9.89
N ARG A 215 -10.29 -27.22 11.02
CA ARG A 215 -11.26 -27.58 12.07
C ARG A 215 -11.40 -26.53 13.16
N CYS A 216 -10.31 -26.08 13.76
CA CYS A 216 -10.34 -25.18 14.92
C CYS A 216 -9.75 -23.78 14.66
N GLY A 217 -9.28 -23.51 13.44
CA GLY A 217 -8.69 -22.22 13.07
C GLY A 217 -7.31 -21.95 13.69
N TRP A 218 -6.70 -22.93 14.36
CA TRP A 218 -5.33 -22.80 14.89
C TRP A 218 -4.34 -22.57 13.74
N VAL A 219 -3.49 -21.56 13.86
CA VAL A 219 -2.50 -21.15 12.85
C VAL A 219 -1.12 -21.66 13.28
N ILE A 220 -0.35 -22.23 12.35
CA ILE A 220 1.04 -22.62 12.61
C ILE A 220 1.84 -21.37 13.03
N PRO A 221 2.65 -21.45 14.11
CA PRO A 221 3.56 -20.37 14.48
C PRO A 221 4.41 -19.89 13.28
N ASP A 222 4.68 -18.59 13.21
CA ASP A 222 5.49 -17.91 12.17
C ASP A 222 4.85 -17.83 10.76
N VAL A 223 3.83 -18.64 10.43
CA VAL A 223 3.13 -18.54 9.13
C VAL A 223 2.27 -17.27 9.03
N ALA A 224 1.85 -16.71 10.18
CA ALA A 224 1.11 -15.45 10.22
C ALA A 224 1.93 -14.28 9.65
N GLU A 225 3.25 -14.29 9.87
CA GLU A 225 4.17 -13.30 9.31
C GLU A 225 4.31 -13.48 7.79
N MET A 226 4.48 -14.72 7.33
CA MET A 226 4.63 -15.05 5.90
C MET A 226 3.40 -14.70 5.06
N THR A 227 2.21 -14.83 5.64
CA THR A 227 0.94 -14.56 4.95
C THR A 227 0.50 -13.10 5.08
N GLY A 228 1.23 -12.26 5.83
CA GLY A 228 0.82 -10.89 6.14
C GLY A 228 -0.52 -10.80 6.90
N THR A 229 -0.97 -11.90 7.50
CA THR A 229 -2.28 -11.98 8.18
C THR A 229 -2.28 -11.31 9.56
N GLU A 230 -1.12 -10.85 10.05
CA GLU A 230 -1.01 -10.07 11.28
C GLU A 230 -1.95 -8.85 11.31
N HIS A 231 -2.22 -8.22 10.16
CA HIS A 231 -3.16 -7.09 10.07
C HIS A 231 -4.64 -7.46 10.21
N ARG A 232 -5.03 -8.74 10.14
CA ARG A 232 -6.45 -9.15 10.20
C ARG A 232 -6.95 -9.37 11.62
N LYS A 233 -6.09 -9.70 12.59
CA LYS A 233 -6.49 -9.91 13.99
C LYS A 233 -7.01 -8.63 14.67
N HIS A 234 -6.55 -7.44 14.25
CA HIS A 234 -7.07 -6.17 14.80
C HIS A 234 -8.40 -5.70 14.18
N ASN A 235 -8.77 -6.17 12.99
CA ASN A 235 -10.00 -5.73 12.31
C ASN A 235 -11.23 -6.59 12.62
N HIS A 236 -11.06 -7.81 13.13
CA HIS A 236 -12.20 -8.63 13.57
C HIS A 236 -12.66 -8.30 14.99
N LEU A 237 -11.78 -7.80 15.86
CA LEU A 237 -12.14 -7.36 17.23
C LEU A 237 -12.78 -5.96 17.29
N SER A 238 -12.80 -5.20 16.18
CA SER A 238 -13.37 -3.84 16.15
C SER A 238 -14.79 -3.76 15.57
N LYS A 239 -15.30 -4.82 14.93
CA LYS A 239 -16.67 -4.82 14.37
C LYS A 239 -17.76 -5.33 15.31
N ASP A 240 -17.40 -5.96 16.44
CA ASP A 240 -18.37 -6.48 17.40
C ASP A 240 -18.79 -5.47 18.50
N LYS A 241 -18.45 -4.18 18.36
CA LYS A 241 -18.84 -3.12 19.33
C LYS A 241 -19.82 -2.06 18.81
N SER A 242 -20.42 -2.23 17.63
CA SER A 242 -21.31 -1.22 17.05
C SER A 242 -22.77 -1.64 16.86
N TYR A 243 -23.21 -2.71 17.53
CA TYR A 243 -24.64 -3.05 17.65
C TYR A 243 -24.98 -3.38 19.10
N ALA A 244 -24.97 -2.34 19.94
CA ALA A 244 -25.63 -2.29 21.24
C ALA A 244 -26.09 -0.86 21.48
#